data_AF-A0A2R6ACI9-F1
#
_entry.id   AF-A0A2R6ACI9-F1
#
_cell.length_a   1.000
_cell.length_b   1.000
_cell.length_c   1.000
_cell.angle_alpha   90.00
_cell.angle_beta   90.00
_cell.angle_gamma   90.00
#
_symmetry.space_group_name_H-M   'P 1'
#
loop_
_entity.id
_entity.type
_entity.pdbx_description
1 polymer ?
#
loop_
_entity_poly.entity_id
_entity_poly.type
_entity_poly.pdbx_seq_one_letter_code
_entity_poly.pdbx_strand_id
1 'polypeptide(L)'
;MSQPYFPATNKTGFFVFPFGFGVISGASGWFAFALTLAFLVIFFVFAILFTLGSFRFARSTVEYDRAVEELRLRYARGEITKEQFEQMLKDLKEHRYG
;
A
#
# COMPACT_ATOMS: atom_id res chain seq x y z
N MET A 1 12.49 53.36 16.17
CA MET A 1 12.60 53.28 14.70
C MET A 1 13.15 51.92 14.33
N SER A 2 12.29 51.02 13.85
CA SER A 2 12.64 49.66 13.43
C SER A 2 13.28 49.69 12.04
N GLN A 3 14.51 49.19 11.93
CA GLN A 3 15.25 49.04 10.67
C GLN A 3 14.44 48.15 9.70
N PRO A 4 14.17 48.58 8.45
CA PRO A 4 13.55 47.72 7.46
C PRO A 4 14.53 46.62 7.04
N TYR A 5 14.10 45.36 7.20
CA TYR A 5 14.83 44.18 6.73
C TYR A 5 14.82 44.19 5.20
N PHE A 6 15.89 44.69 4.59
CA PHE A 6 16.15 44.49 3.16
C PHE A 6 16.84 43.13 2.99
N PRO A 7 16.24 42.15 2.31
CA PRO A 7 16.96 40.92 1.98
C PRO A 7 18.10 41.28 1.02
N ALA A 8 19.32 40.90 1.40
CA ALA A 8 20.52 41.10 0.60
C ALA A 8 20.33 40.47 -0.78
N THR A 9 20.21 41.32 -1.79
CA THR A 9 20.17 40.92 -3.18
C THR A 9 21.58 40.46 -3.55
N ASN A 10 21.79 39.15 -3.69
CA ASN A 10 22.93 38.65 -4.43
C ASN A 10 22.61 38.82 -5.92
N LYS A 11 23.60 39.19 -6.72
CA LYS A 11 23.47 39.60 -8.14
C LYS A 11 22.96 38.50 -9.08
N THR A 12 22.45 37.40 -8.54
CA THR A 12 21.92 36.22 -9.22
C THR A 12 20.40 36.09 -9.09
N GLY A 13 19.70 37.02 -8.42
CA GLY A 13 18.23 37.05 -8.39
C GLY A 13 17.59 35.88 -7.65
N PHE A 14 18.31 35.24 -6.73
CA PHE A 14 17.81 34.07 -6.01
C PHE A 14 17.15 34.49 -4.69
N PHE A 15 15.82 34.52 -4.68
CA PHE A 15 15.02 34.81 -3.48
C PHE A 15 14.66 33.49 -2.78
N VAL A 16 15.32 33.19 -1.66
CA VAL A 16 15.01 32.02 -0.83
C VAL A 16 14.02 32.42 0.25
N PHE A 17 12.76 32.00 0.11
CA PHE A 17 11.83 32.04 1.23
C PHE A 17 12.15 30.89 2.21
N PRO A 18 12.06 31.12 3.54
CA PRO A 18 12.45 30.14 4.56
C PRO A 18 11.52 28.92 4.68
N PHE A 19 10.37 28.92 4.00
CA PHE A 19 9.48 27.76 3.90
C PHE A 19 9.65 27.07 2.55
N GLY A 20 10.71 26.26 2.41
CA GLY A 20 10.74 24.96 1.71
C GLY A 20 10.22 24.80 0.28
N PHE A 21 9.81 25.84 -0.44
CA PHE A 21 9.34 25.75 -1.82
C PHE A 21 9.99 26.84 -2.65
N GLY A 22 11.22 26.56 -3.11
CA GLY A 22 11.85 27.31 -4.17
C GLY A 22 11.11 27.04 -5.48
N VAL A 23 10.08 27.83 -5.77
CA VAL A 23 9.55 27.93 -7.13
C VAL A 23 10.60 28.64 -7.98
N ILE A 24 11.48 27.84 -8.60
CA ILE A 24 12.42 28.33 -9.59
C ILE A 24 11.59 28.87 -10.75
N SER A 25 11.51 30.19 -10.86
CA SER A 25 10.81 30.91 -11.92
C SER A 25 11.52 30.66 -13.26
N GLY A 26 11.08 29.63 -13.98
CA GLY A 26 11.60 29.25 -15.29
C GLY A 26 11.06 27.90 -15.76
N ALA A 27 11.39 27.51 -16.99
CA ALA A 27 11.01 26.22 -17.59
C ALA A 27 11.41 24.99 -16.74
N SER A 28 12.42 25.14 -15.87
CA SER A 28 12.85 24.15 -14.88
C SER A 28 11.81 23.89 -13.78
N GLY A 29 10.98 24.86 -13.42
CA GLY A 29 9.91 24.70 -12.42
C GLY A 29 8.76 23.83 -12.92
N TRP A 30 8.40 23.94 -14.20
CA TRP A 30 7.38 23.08 -14.84
C TRP A 30 7.85 21.64 -14.95
N PHE A 31 9.14 21.42 -15.22
CA PHE A 31 9.72 20.08 -15.28
C PHE A 31 9.76 19.42 -13.90
N ALA A 32 10.17 20.17 -12.86
CA ALA A 32 10.11 19.71 -11.48
C ALA A 32 8.68 19.37 -11.05
N PHE A 33 7.71 20.23 -11.39
CA PHE A 33 6.29 20.00 -11.10
C PHE A 33 5.74 18.75 -11.81
N ALA A 34 6.07 18.56 -13.09
CA ALA A 34 5.68 17.38 -13.86
C ALA A 34 6.28 16.10 -13.27
N LEU A 35 7.55 16.13 -12.85
CA LEU A 35 8.20 15.01 -12.18
C LEU A 35 7.57 14.70 -10.82
N THR A 36 7.25 15.71 -10.01
CA THR A 36 6.56 15.51 -8.73
C THR A 36 5.18 14.90 -8.92
N LEU A 37 4.41 15.38 -9.91
CA LEU A 37 3.10 14.80 -10.23
C LEU A 37 3.23 13.35 -10.74
N ALA A 38 4.17 13.07 -11.63
CA ALA A 38 4.42 11.72 -12.11
C ALA A 38 4.79 10.78 -10.96
N PHE A 39 5.64 11.23 -10.04
CA PHE A 39 6.03 10.46 -8.86
C PHE A 39 4.85 10.19 -7.93
N LEU A 40 3.99 11.18 -7.69
CA LEU A 40 2.76 11.00 -6.89
C LEU A 40 1.79 10.00 -7.53
N VAL A 41 1.60 10.07 -8.85
CA VAL A 41 0.74 9.13 -9.57
C VAL A 41 1.29 7.72 -9.47
N ILE A 42 2.58 7.52 -9.73
CA ILE A 42 3.23 6.21 -9.62
C ILE A 42 3.12 5.69 -8.18
N PHE A 43 3.41 6.53 -7.18
CA PHE A 43 3.30 6.16 -5.77
C PHE A 43 1.88 5.73 -5.41
N PHE A 44 0.85 6.47 -5.84
CA PHE A 44 -0.54 6.11 -5.58
C PHE A 44 -0.94 4.80 -6.27
N VAL A 45 -0.56 4.60 -7.52
CA VAL A 45 -0.83 3.34 -8.24
C VAL A 45 -0.16 2.18 -7.52
N PHE A 46 1.10 2.33 -7.10
CA PHE A 46 1.82 1.30 -6.36
C PHE A 46 1.20 1.04 -5.00
N ALA A 47 0.79 2.08 -4.26
CA ALA A 47 0.12 1.96 -2.98
C ALA A 47 -1.24 1.24 -3.10
N ILE A 48 -2.01 1.54 -4.15
CA ILE A 48 -3.29 0.88 -4.42
C ILE A 48 -3.07 -0.58 -4.79
N LEU A 49 -2.13 -0.88 -5.69
CA LEU A 49 -1.79 -2.25 -6.08
C LEU A 49 -1.24 -3.06 -4.90
N PHE A 50 -0.38 -2.46 -4.07
CA PHE A 50 0.16 -3.09 -2.87
C PHE A 50 -0.96 -3.38 -1.87
N THR A 51 -1.86 -2.42 -1.63
CA THR A 51 -3.02 -2.62 -0.73
C THR A 51 -3.95 -3.71 -1.27
N LEU A 52 -4.31 -3.68 -2.55
CA LEU A 52 -5.15 -4.71 -3.18
C LEU A 52 -4.48 -6.09 -3.22
N GLY A 53 -3.16 -6.15 -3.36
CA GLY A 53 -2.35 -7.36 -3.31
C GLY A 53 -2.28 -7.97 -1.91
N SER A 54 -2.07 -7.14 -0.89
CA SER A 54 -2.06 -7.58 0.51
C SER A 54 -3.45 -8.03 0.99
N PHE A 55 -4.53 -7.43 0.51
CA PHE A 55 -5.89 -7.87 0.83
C PHE A 55 -6.30 -9.20 0.18
N ARG A 56 -5.66 -9.62 -0.92
CA ARG A 56 -5.89 -10.96 -1.50
C ARG A 56 -5.26 -12.07 -0.66
N PHE A 57 -4.12 -11.82 -0.01
CA PHE A 57 -3.43 -12.80 0.84
C PHE A 57 -4.12 -13.00 2.21
N ALA A 58 -4.75 -11.95 2.75
CA ALA A 58 -5.50 -12.05 4.00
C ALA A 58 -6.87 -12.76 3.84
N ARG A 59 -7.44 -12.77 2.63
CA ARG A 59 -8.76 -13.40 2.41
C ARG A 59 -8.68 -14.93 2.35
N SER A 60 -7.64 -15.48 1.71
CA SER A 60 -7.43 -16.93 1.59
C SER A 60 -7.12 -17.62 2.93
N THR A 61 -6.46 -16.91 3.84
CA THR A 61 -6.17 -17.42 5.19
C THR A 61 -7.44 -17.54 6.03
N VAL A 62 -8.29 -16.50 6.04
CA VAL A 62 -9.56 -16.51 6.80
C VAL A 62 -10.56 -17.53 6.25
N GLU A 63 -10.63 -17.70 4.93
CA GLU A 63 -11.59 -18.62 4.31
C GLU A 63 -11.25 -20.09 4.58
N TYR A 64 -9.96 -20.45 4.51
CA TYR A 64 -9.52 -21.80 4.88
C TYR A 64 -9.78 -22.11 6.36
N ASP A 65 -9.51 -21.15 7.27
CA ASP A 65 -9.67 -21.42 8.71
C ASP A 65 -11.15 -21.70 9.04
N ARG A 66 -12.08 -21.00 8.38
CA ARG A 66 -13.52 -21.28 8.49
C ARG A 66 -13.91 -22.66 7.95
N ALA A 67 -13.38 -23.04 6.78
CA ALA A 67 -13.67 -24.35 6.18
C ALA A 67 -13.19 -25.51 7.07
N VAL A 68 -12.00 -25.40 7.67
CA VAL A 68 -11.48 -26.40 8.60
C VAL A 68 -12.29 -26.48 9.89
N GLU A 69 -12.73 -25.33 10.41
CA GLU A 69 -13.58 -25.28 11.61
C GLU A 69 -14.93 -25.97 11.37
N GLU A 70 -15.54 -25.74 10.20
CA GLU A 70 -16.79 -26.39 9.82
C GLU A 70 -16.64 -27.92 9.69
N LEU A 71 -15.56 -28.40 9.08
CA LEU A 71 -15.22 -29.82 9.01
C LEU A 71 -15.10 -30.46 10.40
N ARG A 72 -14.41 -29.79 11.34
CA ARG A 72 -14.24 -30.29 12.71
C ARG A 72 -15.57 -30.40 13.44
N LEU A 73 -16.45 -29.43 13.25
CA LEU A 73 -17.80 -29.44 13.81
C LEU A 73 -18.61 -30.64 13.32
N ARG A 74 -18.58 -30.93 12.00
CA ARG A 74 -19.27 -32.08 11.41
C ARG A 74 -18.72 -33.42 11.91
N TYR A 75 -17.40 -33.51 12.06
CA TYR A 75 -16.75 -34.69 12.66
C TYR A 75 -17.16 -34.88 14.11
N ALA A 76 -17.18 -33.80 14.92
CA ALA A 76 -17.59 -33.85 16.31
C ALA A 76 -19.07 -34.26 16.48
N ARG A 77 -19.93 -33.91 15.52
CA ARG A 77 -21.32 -34.36 15.45
C ARG A 77 -21.48 -35.81 14.97
N GLY A 78 -20.42 -36.42 14.45
CA GLY A 78 -20.46 -37.75 13.84
C GLY A 78 -21.16 -37.78 12.48
N GLU A 79 -21.34 -36.62 11.83
CA GLU A 79 -21.92 -36.53 10.47
C GLU A 79 -20.96 -37.06 9.40
N ILE A 80 -19.65 -37.06 9.70
CA ILE A 80 -18.59 -37.57 8.82
C ILE A 80 -17.67 -38.52 9.59
N THR A 81 -17.13 -39.52 8.90
CA THR A 81 -16.16 -40.45 9.47
C THR A 81 -14.75 -39.84 9.49
N LYS A 82 -13.82 -40.46 10.22
CA LYS A 82 -12.44 -40.01 10.30
C LYS A 82 -11.76 -40.00 8.93
N GLU A 83 -12.03 -40.99 8.09
CA GLU A 83 -11.46 -41.12 6.75
C GLU A 83 -11.93 -39.97 5.84
N GLN A 84 -13.22 -39.63 5.92
CA GLN A 84 -13.79 -38.50 5.18
C GLN A 84 -13.20 -37.17 5.65
N PHE A 85 -13.06 -36.99 6.96
CA PHE A 85 -12.43 -35.80 7.53
C PHE A 85 -10.98 -35.63 7.06
N GLU A 86 -10.17 -36.70 7.08
CA GLU A 86 -8.77 -36.65 6.66
C GLU A 86 -8.61 -36.34 5.16
N GLN A 87 -9.45 -36.92 4.30
CA GLN A 87 -9.43 -36.62 2.86
C GLN A 87 -9.74 -35.15 2.58
N MET A 88 -10.82 -34.62 3.17
CA MET A 88 -11.23 -33.23 2.96
C MET A 88 -10.24 -32.22 3.57
N LEU A 89 -9.61 -32.56 4.70
CA LEU A 89 -8.55 -31.74 5.30
C LEU A 89 -7.31 -31.66 4.41
N LYS A 90 -6.97 -32.76 3.73
CA LYS A 90 -5.84 -32.81 2.79
C LYS A 90 -6.12 -31.95 1.56
N ASP A 91 -7.32 -32.05 1.01
CA ASP A 91 -7.77 -31.27 -0.15
C ASP A 91 -7.74 -29.75 0.14
N LEU A 92 -8.26 -29.34 1.29
CA LEU A 92 -8.19 -27.95 1.74
C LEU A 92 -6.75 -27.44 1.88
N LYS A 93 -5.83 -28.28 2.40
CA LYS A 93 -4.40 -27.92 2.50
C LYS A 93 -3.79 -27.72 1.13
N GLU A 94 -4.05 -28.64 0.20
CA GLU A 94 -3.52 -28.56 -1.17
C GLU A 94 -3.98 -27.27 -1.86
N HIS A 95 -5.26 -26.91 -1.70
CA HIS A 95 -5.82 -25.65 -2.20
C HIS A 95 -5.22 -24.38 -1.57
N ARG A 96 -4.69 -24.43 -0.34
CA ARG A 96 -4.05 -23.27 0.33
C ARG A 96 -2.61 -23.02 -0.18
N TYR A 97 -1.94 -24.06 -0.67
CA TYR A 97 -0.54 -23.99 -1.12
C TYR A 97 -0.37 -23.97 -2.65
N GLY A 98 -1.46 -24.08 -3.41
CA GLY A 98 -1.49 -24.01 -4.88
C GLY A 98 -1.67 -22.60 -5.44
#